data_AF-A0A928CYH1-F1
#
_entry.id   AF-A0A928CYH1-F1
#
_cell.length_a   1.000
_cell.length_b   1.000
_cell.length_c   1.000
_cell.angle_alpha   90.00
_cell.angle_beta   90.00
_cell.angle_gamma   90.00
#
_symmetry.space_group_name_H-M   'P 1'
#
loop_
_entity.id
_entity.type
_entity.pdbx_description
1 polymer ?
#
loop_
_entity_poly.entity_id
_entity_poly.type
_entity_poly.pdbx_seq_one_letter_code
_entity_poly.pdbx_strand_id
1 'polypeptide(L)'
;MNDFVTSVPAQAAARCIIETARSLHLLDQPVAVSNELAEAEKKLIVKMFQQMDEHIKSCGEELSPDEVSSLFTFVFAKAAEAVTNMFNHKEQTFDMQGMFDGRIPLYADDAVTAEFKSSQFPAMCTRNYLDFTTDKADELAGCDPLLLLFEALKWCFRLSCHLAVTIVENHNKLRQ
;
A
#
# COMPACT_ATOMS: atom_id res chain seq x y z
N MET A 1 -10.81 -9.73 16.28
CA MET A 1 -9.96 -9.22 15.17
C MET A 1 -9.08 -10.30 14.51
N ASN A 2 -8.80 -11.46 15.14
CA ASN A 2 -8.01 -12.53 14.49
C ASN A 2 -8.74 -13.30 13.38
N ASP A 3 -10.07 -13.24 13.29
CA ASP A 3 -10.85 -14.06 12.35
C ASP A 3 -11.01 -13.43 10.95
N PHE A 4 -10.79 -12.12 10.80
CA PHE A 4 -10.97 -11.45 9.50
C PHE A 4 -9.77 -11.67 8.57
N VAL A 5 -8.53 -11.57 9.06
CA VAL A 5 -7.33 -11.72 8.22
C VAL A 5 -7.23 -13.14 7.63
N THR A 6 -7.79 -14.13 8.33
CA THR A 6 -7.88 -15.53 7.87
C THR A 6 -9.15 -15.81 7.07
N SER A 7 -10.05 -14.83 6.93
CA SER A 7 -11.28 -15.00 6.16
C SER A 7 -11.01 -15.09 4.66
N VAL A 8 -11.88 -15.81 3.94
CA VAL A 8 -11.81 -15.95 2.48
C VAL A 8 -11.83 -14.58 1.77
N PRO A 9 -12.69 -13.62 2.16
CA PRO A 9 -12.72 -12.29 1.54
C PRO A 9 -11.41 -11.50 1.72
N ALA A 10 -10.82 -11.52 2.91
CA ALA A 10 -9.53 -10.86 3.16
C ALA A 10 -8.41 -11.50 2.34
N GLN A 11 -8.36 -12.84 2.28
CA GLN A 11 -7.39 -13.54 1.44
C GLN A 11 -7.58 -13.24 -0.06
N ALA A 12 -8.82 -13.05 -0.52
CA ALA A 12 -9.11 -12.66 -1.89
C ALA A 12 -8.63 -11.23 -2.20
N ALA A 13 -8.88 -10.27 -1.31
CA ALA A 13 -8.39 -8.90 -1.44
C ALA A 13 -6.85 -8.85 -1.46
N ALA A 14 -6.20 -9.59 -0.57
CA ALA A 14 -4.74 -9.77 -0.58
C ALA A 14 -4.24 -10.36 -1.90
N ARG A 15 -4.88 -11.43 -2.37
CA ARG A 15 -4.51 -12.14 -3.60
C ARG A 15 -4.61 -11.23 -4.82
N CYS A 16 -5.64 -10.39 -4.92
CA CYS A 16 -5.78 -9.40 -6.01
C CYS A 16 -4.52 -8.54 -6.16
N ILE A 17 -3.99 -8.04 -5.05
CA ILE A 17 -2.80 -7.19 -5.05
C ILE A 17 -1.53 -7.98 -5.35
N ILE A 18 -1.41 -9.20 -4.81
CA ILE A 18 -0.28 -10.10 -5.11
C ILE A 18 -0.25 -10.48 -6.59
N GLU A 19 -1.39 -10.82 -7.18
CA GLU A 19 -1.51 -11.16 -8.60
C GLU A 19 -1.19 -9.96 -9.49
N THR A 20 -1.53 -8.75 -9.06
CA THR A 20 -1.12 -7.51 -9.72
C THR A 20 0.40 -7.33 -9.74
N ALA A 21 1.07 -7.58 -8.61
CA ALA A 21 2.53 -7.52 -8.57
C ALA A 21 3.18 -8.62 -9.43
N ARG A 22 2.57 -9.81 -9.51
CA ARG A 22 3.04 -10.90 -10.39
C ARG A 22 2.91 -10.56 -11.86
N SER A 23 1.80 -9.97 -12.29
CA SER A 23 1.58 -9.60 -13.70
C SER A 23 2.54 -8.50 -14.18
N LEU A 24 3.04 -7.70 -13.24
CA LEU A 24 4.07 -6.70 -13.47
C LEU A 24 5.51 -7.21 -13.30
N HIS A 25 5.71 -8.51 -13.04
CA HIS A 25 7.03 -9.10 -12.79
C HIS A 25 7.82 -8.43 -11.64
N LEU A 26 7.12 -7.96 -10.61
CA LEU A 26 7.71 -7.28 -9.43
C LEU A 26 8.12 -8.25 -8.30
N LEU A 27 7.96 -9.56 -8.52
CA LEU A 27 8.09 -10.61 -7.51
C LEU A 27 9.12 -11.68 -7.90
N ASP A 28 10.18 -11.28 -8.59
CA ASP A 28 11.24 -12.18 -9.06
C ASP A 28 12.15 -12.69 -7.93
N GLN A 29 12.05 -12.10 -6.74
CA GLN A 29 12.80 -12.50 -5.54
C GLN A 29 11.88 -12.73 -4.33
N PRO A 30 12.34 -13.45 -3.29
CA PRO A 30 11.61 -13.56 -2.04
C PRO A 30 11.29 -12.18 -1.46
N VAL A 31 10.05 -11.99 -1.02
CA VAL A 31 9.60 -10.72 -0.41
C VAL A 31 10.46 -10.42 0.81
N ALA A 32 10.99 -9.19 0.88
CA ALA A 32 11.82 -8.75 1.98
C ALA A 32 10.99 -8.70 3.28
N VAL A 33 11.48 -9.39 4.33
CA VAL A 33 10.85 -9.39 5.65
C VAL A 33 11.77 -8.66 6.61
N SER A 34 11.32 -7.50 7.11
CA SER A 34 12.03 -6.70 8.11
C SER A 34 11.08 -6.32 9.23
N ASN A 35 11.53 -6.50 10.48
CA ASN A 35 10.76 -6.11 11.66
C ASN A 35 10.48 -4.60 11.68
N GLU A 36 11.42 -3.79 11.20
CA GLU A 36 11.26 -2.33 11.13
C GLU A 36 10.16 -1.93 10.15
N LEU A 37 10.07 -2.63 9.01
CA LEU A 37 9.02 -2.39 8.02
C LEU A 37 7.66 -2.92 8.49
N ALA A 38 7.62 -4.00 9.26
CA ALA A 38 6.39 -4.50 9.87
C ALA A 38 5.83 -3.51 10.92
N GLU A 39 6.70 -2.90 11.73
CA GLU A 39 6.29 -1.85 12.67
C GLU A 39 5.88 -0.57 11.92
N ALA A 40 6.54 -0.23 10.81
CA ALA A 40 6.15 0.88 9.96
C ALA A 40 4.76 0.67 9.34
N GLU A 41 4.47 -0.52 8.81
CA GLU A 41 3.14 -0.91 8.33
C GLU A 41 2.08 -0.70 9.41
N LYS A 42 2.30 -1.25 10.61
CA LYS A 42 1.36 -1.12 11.73
C LYS A 42 1.09 0.33 12.07
N LYS A 43 2.14 1.16 12.18
CA LYS A 43 2.02 2.60 12.47
C LYS A 43 1.22 3.32 11.39
N LEU A 44 1.51 3.05 10.12
CA LEU A 44 0.82 3.67 8.99
C LEU A 44 -0.66 3.32 8.98
N ILE A 45 -0.98 2.02 9.06
CA ILE A 45 -2.35 1.51 8.96
C ILE A 45 -3.21 2.04 10.11
N VAL A 46 -2.70 2.06 11.35
CA VAL A 46 -3.44 2.63 12.49
C VAL A 46 -3.76 4.11 12.28
N LYS A 47 -2.82 4.90 11.78
CA LYS A 47 -3.05 6.32 11.47
C LYS A 47 -4.06 6.50 10.33
N MET A 48 -3.94 5.70 9.27
CA MET A 48 -4.89 5.72 8.15
C MET A 48 -6.31 5.38 8.62
N PHE A 49 -6.48 4.37 9.48
CA PHE A 49 -7.78 4.02 10.05
C PHE A 49 -8.39 5.19 10.81
N GLN A 50 -7.61 5.88 11.64
CA GLN A 50 -8.08 7.05 12.38
C GLN A 50 -8.54 8.18 11.45
N GLN A 51 -7.73 8.50 10.43
CA GLN A 51 -8.07 9.55 9.46
C GLN A 51 -9.28 9.18 8.60
N MET A 52 -9.44 7.91 8.23
CA MET A 52 -10.61 7.43 7.49
C MET A 52 -11.89 7.47 8.31
N ASP A 53 -11.83 7.07 9.58
CA ASP A 53 -12.98 7.17 10.49
C ASP A 53 -13.42 8.63 10.68
N GLU A 54 -12.48 9.56 10.81
CA GLU A 54 -12.75 11.00 10.85
C GLU A 54 -13.37 11.52 9.54
N HIS A 55 -12.81 11.12 8.39
CA HIS A 55 -13.27 11.52 7.07
C HIS A 55 -14.71 11.07 6.80
N ILE A 56 -15.00 9.77 7.03
CA ILE A 56 -16.33 9.18 6.83
C ILE A 56 -17.36 9.84 7.75
N LYS A 57 -16.99 10.14 9.01
CA LYS A 57 -17.87 10.89 9.93
C LYS A 57 -18.15 12.31 9.46
N SER A 58 -17.19 12.95 8.79
CA SER A 58 -17.32 14.35 8.35
C SER A 58 -18.10 14.51 7.04
N CYS A 59 -17.93 13.58 6.09
CA CYS A 59 -18.55 13.63 4.77
C CYS A 59 -19.82 12.79 4.67
N GLY A 60 -19.99 11.78 5.54
CA GLY A 60 -21.18 10.93 5.57
C GLY A 60 -21.34 10.00 4.36
N GLU A 61 -20.35 9.95 3.46
CA GLU A 61 -20.37 9.18 2.22
C GLU A 61 -19.32 8.05 2.26
N GLU A 62 -19.57 7.01 1.46
CA GLU A 62 -18.59 5.97 1.16
C GLU A 62 -17.44 6.55 0.32
N LEU A 63 -16.27 5.91 0.37
CA LEU A 63 -15.09 6.35 -0.37
C LEU A 63 -15.33 6.24 -1.89
N SER A 64 -15.06 7.34 -2.59
CA SER A 64 -15.08 7.38 -4.04
C SER A 64 -13.93 6.56 -4.65
N PRO A 65 -14.07 6.11 -5.92
CA PRO A 65 -12.98 5.44 -6.64
C PRO A 65 -11.68 6.26 -6.70
N ASP A 66 -11.80 7.60 -6.80
CA ASP A 66 -10.65 8.52 -6.83
C ASP A 66 -9.92 8.58 -5.48
N GLU A 67 -10.67 8.53 -4.37
CA GLU A 67 -10.08 8.42 -3.03
C GLU A 67 -9.41 7.06 -2.83
N VAL A 68 -10.03 5.96 -3.28
CA VAL A 68 -9.39 4.64 -3.27
C VAL A 68 -8.08 4.66 -4.07
N SER A 69 -8.06 5.31 -5.23
CA SER A 69 -6.84 5.50 -6.02
C SER A 69 -5.77 6.30 -5.28
N SER A 70 -6.19 7.37 -4.60
CA SER A 70 -5.31 8.20 -3.78
C SER A 70 -4.70 7.39 -2.63
N LEU A 71 -5.47 6.50 -2.00
CA LEU A 71 -4.98 5.63 -0.93
C LEU A 71 -3.90 4.65 -1.39
N PHE A 72 -4.07 4.01 -2.56
CA PHE A 72 -3.03 3.13 -3.11
C PHE A 72 -1.77 3.90 -3.46
N THR A 73 -1.91 5.08 -4.08
CA THR A 73 -0.78 5.96 -4.39
C THR A 73 -0.08 6.44 -3.12
N PHE A 74 -0.85 6.75 -2.07
CA PHE A 74 -0.35 7.20 -0.78
C PHE A 74 0.48 6.11 -0.11
N VAL A 75 -0.08 4.90 -0.01
CA VAL A 75 0.61 3.75 0.58
C VAL A 75 1.88 3.41 -0.20
N PHE A 76 1.82 3.47 -1.53
CA PHE A 76 2.98 3.27 -2.39
C PHE A 76 4.08 4.28 -2.07
N ALA A 77 3.76 5.57 -1.96
CA ALA A 77 4.73 6.59 -1.58
C ALA A 77 5.30 6.37 -0.17
N LYS A 78 4.45 6.06 0.81
CA LYS A 78 4.88 5.85 2.21
C LYS A 78 5.74 4.62 2.40
N ALA A 79 5.60 3.60 1.56
CA ALA A 79 6.51 2.46 1.54
C ALA A 79 7.94 2.86 1.12
N ALA A 80 8.09 3.74 0.12
CA ALA A 80 9.39 4.26 -0.28
C ALA A 80 10.06 5.09 0.82
N GLU A 81 9.28 5.92 1.51
CA GLU A 81 9.76 6.69 2.68
C GLU A 81 10.20 5.74 3.80
N ALA A 82 9.41 4.70 4.08
CA ALA A 82 9.71 3.73 5.11
C ALA A 82 11.03 3.01 4.86
N VAL A 83 11.26 2.55 3.63
CA VAL A 83 12.52 1.91 3.24
C VAL A 83 13.69 2.90 3.30
N THR A 84 13.52 4.12 2.81
CA THR A 84 14.56 5.16 2.88
C THR A 84 14.96 5.45 4.33
N ASN A 85 13.98 5.56 5.24
CA ASN A 85 14.24 5.77 6.66
C ASN A 85 14.92 4.57 7.33
N MET A 86 14.54 3.34 6.95
CA MET A 86 15.17 2.10 7.43
C MET A 86 16.67 2.09 7.10
N PHE A 87 17.04 2.32 5.84
CA PHE A 87 18.45 2.35 5.41
C PHE A 87 19.24 3.53 6.00
N ASN A 88 18.58 4.62 6.36
CA ASN A 88 19.20 5.79 6.98
C ASN A 88 19.13 5.80 8.52
N HIS A 89 18.61 4.74 9.14
CA HIS A 89 18.38 4.63 10.60
C HIS A 89 17.61 5.81 11.20
N LYS A 90 16.61 6.32 10.47
CA LYS A 90 15.73 7.41 10.90
C LYS A 90 14.43 6.87 11.50
N GLU A 91 13.84 7.65 12.40
CA GLU A 91 12.52 7.33 12.93
C GLU A 91 11.44 7.45 11.85
N GLN A 92 10.52 6.50 11.84
CA GLN A 92 9.37 6.50 10.94
C GLN A 92 8.32 7.50 11.39
N THR A 93 8.22 8.61 10.65
CA THR A 93 7.16 9.60 10.79
C THR A 93 6.39 9.71 9.48
N PHE A 94 5.10 9.35 9.52
CA PHE A 94 4.22 9.47 8.35
C PHE A 94 3.46 10.78 8.41
N ASP A 95 3.69 11.60 7.38
CA ASP A 95 2.84 12.74 7.02
C ASP A 95 1.62 12.23 6.26
N MET A 96 0.42 12.55 6.74
CA MET A 96 -0.85 12.07 6.18
C MET A 96 -1.41 13.01 5.10
N GLN A 97 -0.68 14.07 4.73
CA GLN A 97 -1.08 14.97 3.65
C GLN A 97 -1.23 14.23 2.32
N GLY A 98 -2.26 14.62 1.59
CA GLY A 98 -2.56 14.08 0.26
C GLY A 98 -3.21 12.70 0.22
N MET A 99 -3.52 12.10 1.39
CA MET A 99 -4.11 10.77 1.49
C MET A 99 -5.42 10.62 0.69
N PHE A 100 -6.25 11.67 0.63
CA PHE A 100 -7.56 11.64 -0.04
C PHE A 100 -7.63 12.48 -1.34
N ASP A 101 -6.62 13.31 -1.63
CA ASP A 101 -6.63 14.21 -2.81
C ASP A 101 -5.55 13.88 -3.86
N GLY A 102 -4.73 12.86 -3.60
CA GLY A 102 -3.69 12.36 -4.49
C GLY A 102 -2.43 13.25 -4.58
N ARG A 103 -2.38 14.39 -3.89
CA ARG A 103 -1.22 15.30 -3.88
C ARG A 103 -0.20 14.86 -2.82
N ILE A 104 0.34 13.67 -3.03
CA ILE A 104 1.13 12.99 -2.02
C ILE A 104 2.61 13.37 -2.18
N PRO A 105 3.25 13.94 -1.15
CA PRO A 105 4.69 14.14 -1.18
C PRO A 105 5.42 12.79 -1.09
N LEU A 106 6.48 12.64 -1.88
CA LEU A 106 7.32 11.45 -1.89
C LEU A 106 8.71 11.79 -1.32
N TYR A 107 8.98 11.33 -0.10
CA TYR A 107 10.26 11.56 0.59
C TYR A 107 11.15 10.31 0.59
N ALA A 108 11.78 10.01 -0.55
CA ALA A 108 12.61 8.82 -0.71
C ALA A 108 13.97 9.14 -1.35
N ASP A 109 14.90 8.18 -1.26
CA ASP A 109 16.18 8.23 -1.97
C ASP A 109 15.97 8.47 -3.48
N ASP A 110 16.90 9.14 -4.17
CA ASP A 110 16.69 9.57 -5.56
C ASP A 110 16.42 8.40 -6.51
N ALA A 111 17.11 7.28 -6.31
CA ALA A 111 16.93 6.06 -7.10
C ALA A 111 15.52 5.48 -6.91
N VAL A 112 15.03 5.44 -5.68
CA VAL A 112 13.67 4.96 -5.37
C VAL A 112 12.62 5.93 -5.92
N THR A 113 12.85 7.23 -5.75
CA THR A 113 11.96 8.30 -6.25
C THR A 113 11.77 8.22 -7.76
N ALA A 114 12.85 8.02 -8.52
CA ALA A 114 12.79 7.92 -9.97
C ALA A 114 11.92 6.73 -10.42
N GLU A 115 12.21 5.54 -9.88
CA GLU A 115 11.49 4.30 -10.20
C GLU A 115 10.01 4.36 -9.78
N PHE A 116 9.74 4.90 -8.59
CA PHE A 116 8.37 4.99 -8.06
C PHE A 116 7.52 5.96 -8.90
N LYS A 117 8.07 7.07 -9.38
CA LYS A 117 7.35 8.00 -10.26
C LYS A 117 6.97 7.38 -11.61
N SER A 118 7.74 6.43 -12.12
CA SER A 118 7.43 5.70 -13.35
C SER A 118 6.58 4.45 -13.14
N SER A 119 6.38 4.02 -11.90
CA SER A 119 5.69 2.76 -11.61
C SER A 119 4.20 2.84 -11.88
N GLN A 120 3.68 1.84 -12.60
CA GLN A 120 2.24 1.66 -12.81
C GLN A 120 1.56 0.88 -11.67
N PHE A 121 2.34 0.39 -10.69
CA PHE A 121 1.86 -0.50 -9.65
C PHE A 121 0.67 0.05 -8.85
N PRO A 122 0.69 1.28 -8.28
CA PRO A 122 -0.46 1.78 -7.51
C PRO A 122 -1.72 1.93 -8.36
N ALA A 123 -1.59 2.37 -9.61
CA ALA A 123 -2.71 2.52 -10.54
C ALA A 123 -3.32 1.15 -10.90
N MET A 124 -2.48 0.13 -11.15
CA MET A 124 -2.95 -1.22 -11.42
C MET A 124 -3.59 -1.88 -10.20
N CYS A 125 -3.03 -1.68 -9.00
CA CYS A 125 -3.63 -2.14 -7.75
C CYS A 125 -5.02 -1.55 -7.56
N THR A 126 -5.16 -0.24 -7.78
CA THR A 126 -6.46 0.46 -7.71
C THR A 126 -7.46 -0.18 -8.65
N ARG A 127 -7.10 -0.29 -9.95
CA ARG A 127 -7.99 -0.83 -10.97
C ARG A 127 -8.41 -2.26 -10.65
N ASN A 128 -7.46 -3.14 -10.38
CA ASN A 128 -7.74 -4.55 -10.14
C ASN A 128 -8.54 -4.75 -8.85
N TYR A 129 -8.33 -3.91 -7.83
CA TYR A 129 -9.13 -3.94 -6.61
C TYR A 129 -10.58 -3.52 -6.88
N LEU A 130 -10.80 -2.43 -7.61
CA LEU A 130 -12.15 -1.95 -7.95
C LEU A 130 -12.89 -2.94 -8.85
N ASP A 131 -12.20 -3.52 -9.84
CA ASP A 131 -12.73 -4.58 -10.70
C ASP A 131 -13.12 -5.80 -9.84
N PHE A 132 -12.25 -6.23 -8.92
CA PHE A 132 -12.54 -7.30 -7.96
C PHE A 132 -13.78 -7.01 -7.11
N THR A 133 -13.90 -5.82 -6.50
CA THR A 133 -15.05 -5.48 -5.66
C THR A 133 -16.35 -5.41 -6.44
N THR A 134 -16.27 -5.05 -7.73
CA THR A 134 -17.43 -5.00 -8.63
C THR A 134 -17.83 -6.41 -9.08
N ASP A 135 -16.89 -7.21 -9.57
CA ASP A 135 -17.13 -8.56 -10.09
C ASP A 135 -17.58 -9.54 -8.99
N LYS A 136 -17.17 -9.28 -7.74
CA LYS A 136 -17.44 -10.12 -6.57
C LYS A 136 -18.45 -9.51 -5.61
N ALA A 137 -19.22 -8.51 -6.03
CA ALA A 137 -20.14 -7.78 -5.16
C ALA A 137 -21.08 -8.69 -4.33
N ASP A 138 -21.65 -9.72 -4.95
CA ASP A 138 -22.54 -10.68 -4.29
C ASP A 138 -21.81 -11.57 -3.27
N GLU A 139 -20.56 -11.98 -3.57
CA GLU A 139 -19.73 -12.80 -2.68
C GLU A 139 -19.18 -11.99 -1.49
N LEU A 140 -19.07 -10.67 -1.67
CA LEU A 140 -18.59 -9.73 -0.66
C LEU A 140 -19.76 -9.10 0.13
N ALA A 141 -21.01 -9.43 -0.20
CA ALA A 141 -22.17 -8.92 0.50
C ALA A 141 -22.11 -9.26 2.00
N GLY A 142 -22.15 -8.23 2.86
CA GLY A 142 -22.02 -8.37 4.31
C GLY A 142 -20.59 -8.34 4.85
N CYS A 143 -19.58 -8.20 3.98
CA CYS A 143 -18.23 -7.83 4.41
C CYS A 143 -18.15 -6.32 4.64
N ASP A 144 -17.29 -5.90 5.57
CA ASP A 144 -16.94 -4.49 5.74
C ASP A 144 -16.00 -4.05 4.60
N PRO A 145 -16.42 -3.13 3.70
CA PRO A 145 -15.61 -2.68 2.57
C PRO A 145 -14.30 -2.01 2.99
N LEU A 146 -14.27 -1.35 4.16
CA LEU A 146 -13.06 -0.72 4.67
C LEU A 146 -12.05 -1.77 5.09
N LEU A 147 -12.49 -2.82 5.79
CA LEU A 147 -11.58 -3.90 6.20
C LEU A 147 -10.97 -4.63 4.99
N LEU A 148 -11.74 -4.81 3.91
CA LEU A 148 -11.24 -5.37 2.65
C LEU A 148 -10.21 -4.44 1.99
N LEU A 149 -10.50 -3.15 1.93
CA LEU A 149 -9.59 -2.15 1.37
C LEU A 149 -8.27 -2.11 2.16
N PHE A 150 -8.35 -2.14 3.49
CA PHE A 150 -7.15 -2.16 4.34
C PHE A 150 -6.31 -3.43 4.17
N GLU A 151 -6.93 -4.57 3.90
CA GLU A 151 -6.17 -5.78 3.55
C GLU A 151 -5.40 -5.58 2.24
N ALA A 152 -6.05 -5.03 1.20
CA ALA A 152 -5.40 -4.72 -0.06
C ALA A 152 -4.27 -3.68 0.11
N LEU A 153 -4.50 -2.62 0.88
CA LEU A 153 -3.52 -1.57 1.15
C LEU A 153 -2.31 -2.10 1.91
N LYS A 154 -2.47 -2.99 2.91
CA LYS A 154 -1.34 -3.65 3.58
C LYS A 154 -0.46 -4.41 2.60
N TRP A 155 -1.06 -5.19 1.70
CA TRP A 155 -0.30 -5.94 0.70
C TRP A 155 0.38 -5.02 -0.31
N CYS A 156 -0.28 -3.92 -0.70
CA CYS A 156 0.34 -2.88 -1.51
C CYS A 156 1.58 -2.31 -0.80
N PHE A 157 1.48 -1.96 0.49
CA PHE A 157 2.61 -1.47 1.28
C PHE A 157 3.78 -2.46 1.29
N ARG A 158 3.52 -3.73 1.62
CA ARG A 158 4.56 -4.78 1.72
C ARG A 158 5.31 -4.97 0.39
N LEU A 159 4.56 -5.04 -0.71
CA LEU A 159 5.13 -5.24 -2.04
C LEU A 159 5.91 -4.01 -2.51
N SER A 160 5.42 -2.82 -2.17
CA SER A 160 6.12 -1.55 -2.45
C SER A 160 7.42 -1.45 -1.65
N CYS A 161 7.41 -1.87 -0.38
CA CYS A 161 8.60 -1.97 0.43
C CYS A 161 9.62 -2.95 -0.19
N HIS A 162 9.17 -4.12 -0.65
CA HIS A 162 10.04 -5.06 -1.34
C HIS A 162 10.67 -4.48 -2.62
N LEU A 163 9.88 -3.76 -3.42
CA LEU A 163 10.39 -3.06 -4.61
C LEU A 163 11.45 -2.02 -4.24
N ALA A 164 11.15 -1.16 -3.25
CA ALA A 164 12.08 -0.13 -2.80
C ALA A 164 13.38 -0.72 -2.22
N VAL A 165 13.31 -1.80 -1.44
CA VAL A 165 14.51 -2.50 -0.93
C VAL A 165 15.36 -3.00 -2.09
N THR A 166 14.76 -3.66 -3.07
CA THR A 166 15.46 -4.17 -4.25
C THR A 166 16.18 -3.05 -5.01
N ILE A 167 15.53 -1.90 -5.19
CA ILE A 167 16.12 -0.72 -5.84
C ILE A 167 17.34 -0.22 -5.06
N VAL A 168 17.20 -0.03 -3.74
CA VAL A 168 18.30 0.48 -2.90
C VAL A 168 19.47 -0.50 -2.90
N GLU A 169 19.22 -1.80 -2.76
CA GLU A 169 20.28 -2.82 -2.79
C GLU A 169 21.02 -2.86 -4.12
N ASN A 170 20.30 -2.80 -5.25
CA ASN A 170 20.91 -2.78 -6.57
C ASN A 170 21.72 -1.50 -6.80
N HIS A 171 21.21 -0.35 -6.38
CA HIS A 171 21.92 0.92 -6.48
C HIS A 171 23.20 0.94 -5.64
N ASN A 172 23.16 0.36 -4.44
CA ASN A 172 24.35 0.24 -3.57
C ASN A 172 25.39 -0.73 -4.14
N LYS A 173 24.99 -1.82 -4.79
CA LYS A 173 25.90 -2.74 -5.48
C LYS A 173 26.61 -2.09 -6.66
N LEU A 174 25.93 -1.21 -7.41
CA LEU A 174 26.51 -0.49 -8.56
C LEU A 174 27.53 0.59 -8.17
N ARG A 175 27.60 0.97 -6.89
CA ARG A 175 28.53 1.96 -6.35
C ARG A 175 29.81 1.36 -5.74
N GLN A 176 29.91 0.04 -5.64
CA GLN A 176 31.10 -0.69 -5.16
C GLN A 176 31.94 -1.19 -6.34
#